data_AF-A0A098LFG5-F1
#
_entry.id   AF-A0A098LFG5-F1
#
_cell.length_a   1.000
_cell.length_b   1.000
_cell.length_c   1.000
_cell.angle_alpha   90.00
_cell.angle_beta   90.00
_cell.angle_gamma   90.00
#
_symmetry.space_group_name_H-M   'P 1'
#
loop_
_entity.id
_entity.type
_entity.pdbx_description
1 polymer ?
#
loop_
_entity_poly.entity_id
_entity_poly.type
_entity_poly.pdbx_seq_one_letter_code
_entity_poly.pdbx_strand_id
1 'polypeptide(L)'
;MKKVKIFNYLPEIDSFVIDPLYKEISGRLGLREWNEVVWIGRYFCMDNDFGEHWFDNWEERDKVESKARTLGIEYDDLFVIDPSRFKDSRDGPCHTDLERKNFWTDVLMSLELNMETIFSEARKYNSERDLKDDGYIENLELIIEEIRSNGV
;
A
#
# COMPACT_ATOMS: atom_id res chain seq x y z
N MET A 1 -19.02 -3.03 -9.61
CA MET A 1 -17.60 -3.39 -9.88
C MET A 1 -17.02 -3.89 -8.58
N LYS A 2 -16.22 -4.95 -8.61
CA LYS A 2 -15.68 -5.53 -7.37
C LYS A 2 -14.56 -4.65 -6.81
N LYS A 3 -14.56 -4.51 -5.48
CA LYS A 3 -13.58 -3.74 -4.73
C LYS A 3 -12.78 -4.67 -3.83
N VAL A 4 -11.54 -4.30 -3.57
CA VAL A 4 -10.62 -5.00 -2.67
C VAL A 4 -10.10 -4.03 -1.63
N LYS A 5 -10.13 -4.46 -0.37
CA LYS A 5 -9.56 -3.73 0.76
C LYS A 5 -8.04 -3.78 0.68
N ILE A 6 -7.38 -2.67 0.99
CA ILE A 6 -5.91 -2.57 0.85
C ILE A 6 -5.19 -2.89 2.17
N PHE A 7 -5.75 -2.44 3.30
CA PHE A 7 -5.09 -2.54 4.59
C PHE A 7 -5.97 -3.18 5.65
N ASN A 8 -5.36 -3.91 6.57
CA ASN A 8 -5.98 -4.35 7.82
C ASN A 8 -5.35 -3.60 8.99
N TYR A 9 -6.19 -2.95 9.78
CA TYR A 9 -5.76 -2.21 10.96
C TYR A 9 -5.67 -3.13 12.17
N LEU A 10 -4.61 -2.96 12.96
CA LEU A 10 -4.26 -3.74 14.14
C LEU A 10 -4.33 -2.82 15.37
N PRO A 11 -5.50 -2.74 16.03
CA PRO A 11 -5.71 -1.79 17.13
C PRO A 11 -4.77 -2.02 18.31
N GLU A 12 -4.27 -3.24 18.51
CA GLU A 12 -3.37 -3.58 19.60
C GLU A 12 -2.00 -2.89 19.47
N ILE A 13 -1.55 -2.61 18.25
CA ILE A 13 -0.25 -1.99 17.97
C ILE A 13 -0.36 -0.69 17.18
N ASP A 14 -1.58 -0.20 16.92
CA ASP A 14 -1.85 1.05 16.20
C ASP A 14 -1.06 1.12 14.87
N SER A 15 -1.18 0.04 14.10
CA SER A 15 -0.46 -0.21 12.85
C SER A 15 -1.36 -0.88 11.83
N PHE A 16 -0.96 -0.85 10.57
CA PHE A 16 -1.59 -1.57 9.49
C PHE A 16 -0.71 -2.73 9.01
N VAL A 17 -1.34 -3.69 8.36
CA VAL A 17 -0.72 -4.67 7.46
C VAL A 17 -1.46 -4.65 6.13
N ILE A 18 -0.82 -5.09 5.06
CA ILE A 18 -1.48 -5.20 3.75
C ILE A 18 -2.50 -6.35 3.80
N ASP A 19 -3.68 -6.13 3.22
CA ASP A 19 -4.69 -7.17 3.14
C ASP A 19 -4.17 -8.38 2.32
N PRO A 20 -4.29 -9.62 2.83
CA PRO A 20 -3.73 -10.79 2.16
C PRO A 20 -4.26 -10.98 0.73
N LEU A 21 -5.52 -10.64 0.49
CA LEU A 21 -6.11 -10.75 -0.84
C LEU A 21 -5.50 -9.74 -1.80
N TYR A 22 -5.35 -8.50 -1.36
CA TYR A 22 -4.68 -7.47 -2.14
C TYR A 22 -3.21 -7.83 -2.40
N LYS A 23 -2.51 -8.36 -1.39
CA LYS A 23 -1.12 -8.81 -1.49
C LYS A 23 -0.96 -9.90 -2.56
N GLU A 24 -1.87 -10.87 -2.60
CA GLU A 24 -1.88 -11.90 -3.64
C GLU A 24 -2.13 -11.31 -5.04
N ILE A 25 -3.16 -10.47 -5.18
CA ILE A 25 -3.53 -9.86 -6.47
C ILE A 25 -2.39 -9.01 -7.03
N SER A 26 -1.85 -8.10 -6.22
CA SER A 26 -0.76 -7.20 -6.61
C SER A 26 0.51 -7.96 -6.98
N GLY A 27 0.83 -9.04 -6.24
CA GLY A 27 1.94 -9.94 -6.57
C GLY A 27 1.77 -10.61 -7.93
N ARG A 28 0.58 -11.15 -8.22
CA ARG A 28 0.27 -11.78 -9.52
C ARG A 28 0.29 -10.80 -10.69
N LEU A 29 -0.05 -9.54 -10.44
CA LEU A 29 -0.08 -8.48 -11.45
C LEU A 29 1.27 -7.76 -11.62
N GLY A 30 2.31 -8.16 -10.89
CA GLY A 30 3.64 -7.55 -11.01
C GLY A 30 3.71 -6.12 -10.46
N LEU A 31 2.75 -5.72 -9.62
CA LEU A 31 2.68 -4.39 -8.99
C LEU A 31 3.55 -4.26 -7.74
N ARG A 32 4.24 -5.33 -7.35
CA ARG A 32 5.16 -5.31 -6.23
C ARG A 32 6.50 -4.70 -6.65
N GLU A 33 6.77 -3.51 -6.14
CA GLU A 33 8.11 -2.90 -6.11
C GLU A 33 8.78 -3.29 -4.78
N TRP A 34 9.11 -2.31 -3.94
CA TRP A 34 9.58 -2.55 -2.57
C TRP A 34 8.46 -3.11 -1.67
N ASN A 35 7.23 -2.68 -1.90
CA ASN A 35 6.01 -3.25 -1.34
C ASN A 35 4.84 -3.06 -2.33
N GLU A 36 3.71 -3.67 -2.03
CA GLU A 36 2.54 -3.74 -2.91
C GLU A 36 1.75 -2.40 -2.99
N VAL A 37 2.05 -1.43 -2.13
CA VAL A 37 1.32 -0.16 -2.00
C VAL A 37 2.15 1.07 -2.34
N VAL A 38 3.36 0.91 -2.89
CA VAL A 38 4.24 2.01 -3.36
C VAL A 38 3.50 2.92 -4.33
N TRP A 39 2.89 2.35 -5.37
CA TRP A 39 2.15 3.11 -6.38
C TRP A 39 0.94 3.87 -5.80
N ILE A 40 0.29 3.31 -4.77
CA ILE A 40 -0.80 3.99 -4.04
C ILE A 40 -0.25 5.22 -3.31
N GLY A 41 0.92 5.10 -2.68
CA GLY A 41 1.61 6.21 -2.04
C GLY A 41 1.90 7.35 -3.01
N ARG A 42 2.38 7.03 -4.22
CA ARG A 42 2.60 8.02 -5.29
C ARG A 42 1.32 8.78 -5.66
N TYR A 43 0.16 8.11 -5.67
CA TYR A 43 -1.12 8.79 -5.88
C TYR A 43 -1.52 9.72 -4.73
N PHE A 44 -1.33 9.29 -3.47
CA PHE A 44 -1.66 10.13 -2.32
C PHE A 44 -0.75 11.36 -2.20
N CYS A 45 0.54 11.17 -2.48
CA CYS A 45 1.54 12.21 -2.31
C CYS A 45 1.67 13.11 -3.54
N MET A 46 1.18 12.66 -4.71
CA MET A 46 1.39 13.31 -6.01
C MET A 46 2.89 13.55 -6.32
N ASP A 47 3.75 12.68 -5.80
CA ASP A 47 5.20 12.77 -5.85
C ASP A 47 5.78 11.36 -5.89
N ASN A 48 6.78 11.15 -6.75
CA ASN A 48 7.38 9.82 -6.94
C ASN A 48 8.18 9.38 -5.71
N ASP A 49 9.13 10.21 -5.28
CA ASP A 49 10.10 9.86 -4.26
C ASP A 49 9.43 9.83 -2.89
N PHE A 50 8.66 10.87 -2.57
CA PHE A 50 7.95 10.90 -1.30
C PHE A 50 6.87 9.81 -1.22
N GLY A 51 6.18 9.54 -2.34
CA GLY A 51 5.16 8.49 -2.44
C GLY A 51 5.72 7.09 -2.29
N GLU A 52 6.92 6.82 -2.78
CA GLU A 52 7.60 5.53 -2.61
C GLU A 52 7.94 5.25 -1.14
N HIS A 53 8.32 6.29 -0.41
CA HIS A 53 8.70 6.19 1.00
C HIS A 53 7.56 6.53 1.97
N TRP A 54 6.33 6.75 1.52
CA TRP A 54 5.24 7.31 2.35
C TRP A 54 4.95 6.55 3.66
N PHE A 55 5.28 5.26 3.73
CA PHE A 55 5.19 4.40 4.92
C PHE A 55 6.51 3.79 5.38
N ASP A 56 7.62 4.34 4.93
CA ASP A 56 8.96 3.92 5.35
C ASP A 56 9.33 4.52 6.72
N ASN A 57 8.61 4.10 7.76
CA ASN A 57 8.69 4.63 9.11
C ASN A 57 9.30 3.60 10.07
N TRP A 58 10.50 3.12 9.72
CA TRP A 58 11.29 2.15 10.49
C TRP A 58 11.37 2.48 12.00
N GLU A 59 11.63 3.74 12.37
CA GLU A 59 11.65 4.16 13.78
C GLU A 59 10.31 3.93 14.51
N GLU A 60 9.18 4.06 13.81
CA GLU A 60 7.86 3.77 14.38
C GLU A 60 7.58 2.26 14.43
N ARG A 61 8.10 1.49 13.47
CA ARG A 61 8.01 0.02 13.46
C ARG A 61 8.79 -0.58 14.64
N ASP A 62 9.98 -0.08 14.92
CA ASP A 62 10.83 -0.53 16.04
C ASP A 62 10.10 -0.45 17.39
N LYS A 63 9.27 0.58 17.59
CA LYS A 63 8.50 0.78 18.82
C LYS A 63 7.44 -0.31 19.04
N VAL A 64 6.95 -0.93 17.97
CA VAL A 64 5.86 -1.91 18.01
C VAL A 64 6.32 -3.34 17.68
N GLU A 65 7.56 -3.53 17.21
CA GLU A 65 8.10 -4.82 16.76
C GLU A 65 7.90 -5.94 17.79
N SER A 66 8.31 -5.73 19.05
CA SER A 66 8.22 -6.77 20.07
C SER A 66 6.79 -7.25 20.27
N LYS A 67 5.79 -6.36 20.15
CA LYS A 67 4.38 -6.71 20.30
C LYS A 67 3.84 -7.34 19.01
N ALA A 68 4.21 -6.82 17.84
CA ALA A 68 3.87 -7.43 16.56
C ALA A 68 4.35 -8.89 16.47
N ARG A 69 5.57 -9.17 16.93
CA ARG A 69 6.13 -10.53 16.99
C ARG A 69 5.29 -11.47 17.87
N THR A 70 4.76 -10.99 19.00
CA THR A 70 3.85 -11.80 19.84
C THR A 70 2.50 -12.10 19.18
N LEU A 71 2.12 -11.30 18.19
CA LEU A 71 0.93 -11.48 17.37
C LEU A 71 1.21 -12.31 16.10
N GLY A 72 2.45 -12.75 15.88
CA GLY A 72 2.86 -13.50 14.70
C GLY A 72 2.97 -12.66 13.43
N ILE A 73 3.23 -11.36 13.58
CA ILE A 73 3.32 -10.40 12.48
C ILE A 73 4.79 -10.05 12.26
N GLU A 74 5.23 -10.15 11.01
CA GLU A 74 6.60 -9.86 10.61
C GLU A 74 6.84 -8.35 10.58
N TYR A 75 8.07 -7.94 10.93
CA TYR A 75 8.47 -6.53 10.98
C TYR A 75 8.27 -5.82 9.64
N ASP A 76 8.57 -6.49 8.53
CA ASP A 76 8.48 -5.93 7.17
C ASP A 76 7.03 -5.79 6.68
N ASP A 77 6.06 -6.45 7.33
CA ASP A 77 4.64 -6.34 7.00
C ASP A 77 3.96 -5.15 7.72
N LEU A 78 4.65 -4.48 8.65
CA LEU A 78 4.09 -3.38 9.45
C LEU A 78 4.11 -2.05 8.70
N PHE A 79 2.94 -1.40 8.65
CA PHE A 79 2.74 -0.05 8.12
C PHE A 79 2.25 0.86 9.24
N VAL A 80 3.15 1.65 9.84
CA VAL A 80 2.81 2.59 10.92
C VAL A 80 2.72 4.01 10.37
N ILE A 81 1.66 4.74 10.74
CA ILE A 81 1.49 6.15 10.40
C ILE A 81 2.42 7.00 11.26
N ASP A 82 3.39 7.66 10.64
CA ASP A 82 4.11 8.80 11.21
C ASP A 82 3.39 10.10 10.81
N PRO A 83 2.61 10.73 11.71
CA PRO A 83 1.86 11.95 11.40
C PRO A 83 2.78 13.13 11.05
N SER A 84 4.06 13.09 11.41
CA SER A 84 5.02 14.16 11.13
C SER A 84 5.38 14.24 9.65
N ARG A 85 5.24 13.15 8.89
CA ARG A 85 5.46 13.11 7.44
C ARG A 85 4.34 13.74 6.64
N PHE A 86 3.14 13.84 7.22
CA PHE A 86 1.98 14.44 6.56
C PHE A 86 1.90 15.96 6.76
N LYS A 87 3.05 16.65 6.89
CA LYS A 87 3.15 18.11 6.92
C LYS A 87 4.06 18.58 5.77
N ASP A 88 3.66 19.63 5.07
CA ASP A 88 4.47 20.19 3.97
C ASP A 88 5.43 21.31 4.42
N SER A 89 5.40 21.67 5.71
CA SER A 89 6.23 22.70 6.37
C SER A 89 6.20 24.10 5.72
N ARG A 90 5.30 24.35 4.75
CA ARG A 90 5.24 25.63 4.02
C ARG A 90 4.48 26.69 4.81
N ASP A 91 3.37 26.33 5.45
CA ASP A 91 2.54 27.24 6.26
C ASP A 91 2.03 26.57 7.54
N GLY A 92 2.96 25.91 8.24
CA GLY A 92 2.68 25.12 9.44
C GLY A 92 1.72 23.95 9.19
N PRO A 93 1.56 23.05 10.16
CA PRO A 93 0.50 22.06 10.08
C PRO A 93 -0.85 22.69 10.47
N CYS A 94 -1.85 22.56 9.59
CA CYS A 94 -3.25 22.97 9.87
C CYS A 94 -3.87 22.22 11.06
N HIS A 95 -3.33 21.04 11.40
CA HIS A 95 -3.84 20.13 12.43
C HIS A 95 -2.71 19.70 13.40
N THR A 96 -3.05 19.06 14.51
CA THR A 96 -2.09 18.38 15.40
C THR A 96 -1.63 17.04 14.82
N ASP A 97 -0.56 16.46 15.36
CA ASP A 97 -0.12 15.10 14.97
C ASP A 97 -1.21 14.06 15.21
N LEU A 98 -1.93 14.16 16.33
CA LEU A 98 -3.01 13.23 16.67
C LEU A 98 -4.17 13.33 15.68
N GLU A 99 -4.58 14.54 15.31
CA GLU A 99 -5.65 14.75 14.31
C GLU A 99 -5.25 14.19 12.94
N ARG A 100 -4.00 14.42 12.49
CA ARG A 100 -3.50 13.82 11.25
C ARG A 100 -3.47 12.30 11.31
N LYS A 101 -2.98 11.74 12.43
CA LYS A 101 -2.93 10.30 12.62
C LYS A 101 -4.32 9.69 12.53
N ASN A 102 -5.28 10.21 13.29
CA ASN A 102 -6.66 9.72 13.28
C ASN A 102 -7.29 9.80 11.89
N PHE A 103 -7.12 10.95 11.21
CA PHE A 103 -7.64 11.12 9.85
C PHE A 103 -7.07 10.09 8.88
N TRP A 104 -5.74 9.90 8.87
CA TRP A 104 -5.13 8.92 7.98
C TRP A 104 -5.45 7.48 8.38
N THR A 105 -5.60 7.18 9.67
CA THR A 105 -6.09 5.88 10.11
C THR A 105 -7.46 5.58 9.50
N ASP A 106 -8.41 6.54 9.57
CA ASP A 106 -9.74 6.39 9.00
C ASP A 106 -9.71 6.23 7.47
N VAL A 107 -8.87 7.02 6.78
CA VAL A 107 -8.67 6.93 5.32
C VAL A 107 -8.19 5.54 4.91
N LEU A 108 -7.17 5.00 5.58
CA LEU A 108 -6.60 3.70 5.22
C LEU A 108 -7.52 2.54 5.61
N MET A 109 -8.23 2.64 6.75
CA MET A 109 -9.25 1.67 7.14
C MET A 109 -10.40 1.60 6.13
N SER A 110 -10.72 2.73 5.50
CA SER A 110 -11.79 2.86 4.51
C SER A 110 -11.32 2.64 3.07
N LEU A 111 -10.00 2.45 2.85
CA LEU A 111 -9.45 2.36 1.50
C LEU A 111 -9.77 1.00 0.87
N GLU A 112 -10.62 1.07 -0.14
CA GLU A 112 -10.90 -0.02 -1.05
C GLU A 112 -10.71 0.47 -2.49
N LEU A 113 -10.03 -0.33 -3.31
CA LEU A 113 -9.82 -0.01 -4.73
C LEU A 113 -10.70 -0.90 -5.60
N ASN A 114 -11.24 -0.31 -6.67
CA ASN A 114 -11.89 -1.08 -7.72
C ASN A 114 -10.85 -1.94 -8.44
N MET A 115 -11.21 -3.18 -8.77
CA MET A 115 -10.32 -4.08 -9.50
C MET A 115 -9.85 -3.50 -10.83
N GLU A 116 -10.70 -2.77 -11.55
CA GLU A 116 -10.29 -2.10 -12.80
C GLU A 116 -9.23 -1.02 -12.60
N THR A 117 -9.20 -0.34 -11.45
CA THR A 117 -8.12 0.60 -11.11
C THR A 117 -6.80 -0.15 -10.96
N ILE A 118 -6.81 -1.28 -10.26
CA ILE A 118 -5.64 -2.13 -10.06
C ILE A 118 -5.14 -2.70 -11.40
N PHE A 119 -6.05 -3.21 -12.24
CA PHE A 119 -5.71 -3.72 -13.57
C PHE A 119 -5.16 -2.64 -14.49
N SER A 120 -5.72 -1.43 -14.45
CA SER A 120 -5.22 -0.30 -15.23
C SER A 120 -3.78 0.06 -14.83
N GLU A 121 -3.47 0.09 -13.53
CA GLU A 121 -2.10 0.35 -13.08
C GLU A 121 -1.16 -0.77 -13.50
N ALA A 122 -1.58 -2.04 -13.38
CA ALA A 122 -0.78 -3.18 -13.81
C ALA A 122 -0.42 -3.11 -15.30
N ARG A 123 -1.40 -2.76 -16.15
CA ARG A 123 -1.15 -2.57 -17.59
C ARG A 123 -0.17 -1.45 -17.86
N LYS A 124 -0.33 -0.30 -17.18
CA LYS A 124 0.58 0.85 -17.29
C LYS A 124 1.99 0.43 -16.90
N TYR A 125 2.18 -0.13 -15.71
CA TYR A 125 3.48 -0.63 -15.23
C TYR A 125 4.11 -1.62 -16.20
N ASN A 126 3.34 -2.59 -16.65
CA ASN A 126 3.85 -3.62 -17.56
C ASN A 126 4.24 -3.04 -18.93
N SER A 127 3.53 -2.01 -19.41
CA SER A 127 3.85 -1.33 -20.67
C SER A 127 5.08 -0.42 -20.60
N GLU A 128 5.43 0.04 -19.40
CA GLU A 128 6.62 0.86 -19.14
C GLU A 128 7.89 -0.01 -18.97
N ARG A 129 7.73 -1.32 -18.75
CA ARG A 129 8.83 -2.30 -18.64
C ARG A 129 9.24 -2.83 -20.02
N ASP A 130 10.53 -3.08 -20.21
CA ASP A 130 11.04 -3.79 -21.39
C ASP A 130 10.76 -5.29 -21.26
N LEU A 131 10.65 -6.02 -22.37
CA LEU A 131 10.52 -7.48 -22.43
C LEU A 131 11.67 -8.23 -21.73
N LYS A 132 12.79 -7.54 -21.50
CA LYS A 132 13.98 -8.05 -20.84
C LYS A 132 14.07 -7.67 -19.36
N ASP A 133 13.12 -6.88 -18.88
CA ASP A 133 13.00 -6.53 -17.46
C ASP A 133 12.38 -7.71 -16.71
N ASP A 134 12.97 -8.08 -15.58
CA ASP A 134 12.50 -9.17 -14.72
C ASP A 134 11.06 -8.94 -14.20
N GLY A 135 10.55 -7.71 -14.27
CA GLY A 135 9.18 -7.37 -13.92
C GLY A 135 8.17 -7.46 -15.06
N TYR A 136 8.56 -7.69 -16.32
CA TYR A 136 7.60 -7.78 -17.42
C TYR A 136 6.83 -9.10 -17.41
N ILE A 137 5.51 -9.01 -17.58
CA ILE A 137 4.59 -10.15 -17.59
C ILE A 137 3.96 -10.26 -18.98
N GLU A 138 4.44 -11.24 -19.76
CA GLU A 138 3.96 -11.49 -21.14
C GLU A 138 2.48 -11.86 -21.19
N ASN A 139 2.01 -12.63 -20.21
CA ASN A 139 0.64 -13.13 -20.13
C ASN A 139 -0.26 -12.31 -19.18
N LEU A 140 0.03 -11.02 -18.97
CA LEU A 140 -0.69 -10.17 -17.99
C LEU A 140 -2.22 -10.20 -18.20
N GLU A 141 -2.70 -10.08 -19.44
CA GLU A 141 -4.14 -10.08 -19.71
C GLU A 141 -4.81 -11.41 -19.34
N LEU A 142 -4.13 -12.55 -19.50
CA LEU A 142 -4.65 -13.85 -19.06
C LEU A 142 -4.79 -13.90 -17.53
N ILE A 143 -3.79 -13.37 -16.82
CA ILE A 143 -3.83 -13.28 -15.35
C ILE A 143 -5.00 -12.37 -14.90
N ILE A 144 -5.22 -11.24 -15.58
CA ILE A 144 -6.33 -10.34 -15.30
C ILE A 144 -7.68 -11.06 -15.49
N GLU A 145 -7.87 -11.79 -16.59
CA GLU A 145 -9.12 -12.54 -16.84
C GLU A 145 -9.34 -13.67 -15.84
N GLU A 146 -8.28 -14.36 -15.39
CA GLU A 146 -8.37 -15.36 -14.33
C GLU A 146 -8.83 -14.76 -13.01
N ILE A 147 -8.23 -13.64 -12.59
CA ILE A 147 -8.61 -12.94 -11.35
C ILE A 147 -10.07 -12.47 -11.44
N ARG A 148 -10.47 -11.90 -12.58
CA ARG A 148 -11.84 -11.45 -12.84
C ARG A 148 -12.85 -12.61 -12.79
N SER A 149 -12.50 -13.76 -13.35
CA SER A 149 -13.37 -14.94 -13.45
C SER A 149 -13.53 -15.69 -12.12
N ASN A 150 -12.49 -15.69 -11.28
CA ASN A 150 -12.54 -16.31 -9.95
C ASN A 150 -13.37 -15.51 -8.93
N GLY A 151 -13.98 -14.41 -9.36
CA GLY A 151 -14.87 -13.61 -8.53
C GLY A 151 -14.17 -13.06 -7.30
N VAL A 152 -12.88 -12.74 -7.42
CA VAL A 152 -12.07 -12.04 -6.42
C VAL A 152 -12.30 -10.54 -6.45
#